data_AF-K1T048-F1
#
_entry.id   AF-K1T048-F1
#
_cell.length_a   1.000
_cell.length_b   1.000
_cell.length_c   1.000
_cell.angle_alpha   90.00
_cell.angle_beta   90.00
_cell.angle_gamma   90.00
#
_symmetry.space_group_name_H-M   'P 1'
#
loop_
_entity.id
_entity.type
_entity.pdbx_description
1 polymer ?
#
loop_
_entity_poly.entity_id
_entity_poly.type
_entity_poly.pdbx_seq_one_letter_code
_entity_poly.pdbx_strand_id
1 'polypeptide(L)'
;MEEKIKQLLTAIVHPETGQDIVTSGFIEHTAAAAGKVTVVLRFAKTRDPFALKIKKQAEELLQEAFPGSEVLVVIKEGGAAPRPEPKLKTTTGGIAHVIAVASGKGGVGKSTVTANLAIALRNMGYRVGILDADIYGPSQPKMFGVEGYLPEAVQEDGEDRIIPAARWRSN
;
A
#
# COMPACT_ATOMS: atom_id res chain seq x y z
N MET A 1 10.46 -6.57 -23.88
CA MET A 1 10.67 -8.00 -23.56
C MET A 1 9.92 -8.38 -22.28
N GLU A 2 10.00 -7.57 -21.23
CA GLU A 2 9.24 -7.76 -19.98
C GLU A 2 7.72 -7.82 -20.16
N GLU A 3 7.13 -6.95 -20.98
CA GLU A 3 5.69 -7.03 -21.26
C GLU A 3 5.29 -8.34 -21.95
N LYS A 4 6.14 -8.87 -22.83
CA LYS A 4 5.91 -10.18 -23.46
C LYS A 4 6.00 -11.32 -22.43
N ILE A 5 6.91 -11.22 -21.45
CA ILE A 5 6.99 -12.19 -20.33
C ILE A 5 5.69 -12.18 -19.54
N LYS A 6 5.18 -11.00 -19.14
CA LYS A 6 3.91 -10.90 -18.40
C LYS A 6 2.74 -11.47 -19.20
N GLN A 7 2.62 -11.13 -20.48
CA GLN A 7 1.57 -11.65 -21.37
C GLN A 7 1.62 -13.17 -21.54
N LEU A 8 2.79 -13.80 -21.52
CA LEU A 8 2.87 -15.25 -21.57
C LEU A 8 2.39 -15.87 -20.25
N LEU A 9 2.84 -15.30 -19.12
CA LEU A 9 2.52 -15.82 -17.80
C LEU A 9 1.02 -15.72 -17.44
N THR A 10 0.21 -14.89 -18.11
CA THR A 10 -1.26 -14.88 -17.93
C THR A 10 -1.92 -16.20 -18.34
N ALA A 11 -1.25 -17.04 -19.12
CA ALA A 11 -1.78 -18.37 -19.48
C ALA A 11 -1.75 -19.37 -18.32
N ILE A 12 -0.99 -19.07 -17.25
CA ILE A 12 -0.81 -19.97 -16.11
C ILE A 12 -1.85 -19.62 -15.04
N VAL A 13 -2.76 -20.55 -14.78
CA VAL A 13 -3.84 -20.41 -13.81
C VAL A 13 -3.48 -21.11 -12.51
N HIS A 14 -3.66 -20.43 -11.38
CA HIS A 14 -3.50 -21.03 -10.07
C HIS A 14 -4.69 -21.96 -9.76
N PRO A 15 -4.47 -23.27 -9.50
CA PRO A 15 -5.58 -24.22 -9.39
C PRO A 15 -6.57 -23.96 -8.24
N GLU A 16 -6.10 -23.35 -7.14
CA GLU A 16 -6.95 -23.03 -5.99
C GLU A 16 -7.80 -21.77 -6.20
N THR A 17 -7.27 -20.74 -6.87
CA THR A 17 -7.98 -19.46 -7.03
C THR A 17 -8.75 -19.39 -8.34
N GLY A 18 -8.41 -20.23 -9.33
CA GLY A 18 -8.98 -20.20 -10.67
C GLY A 18 -8.60 -18.96 -11.49
N GLN A 19 -7.70 -18.11 -10.98
CA GLN A 19 -7.25 -16.89 -11.63
C GLN A 19 -5.81 -17.03 -12.13
N ASP A 20 -5.44 -16.23 -13.14
CA ASP A 20 -4.09 -16.23 -13.67
C ASP A 20 -3.09 -15.62 -12.67
N ILE A 21 -1.85 -16.10 -12.71
CA ILE A 21 -0.80 -15.72 -11.76
C ILE A 21 -0.37 -14.25 -11.87
N VAL A 22 -0.66 -13.57 -12.98
CA VAL A 22 -0.31 -12.15 -13.18
C VAL A 22 -1.37 -11.27 -12.54
N THR A 23 -2.64 -11.45 -12.88
CA THR A 23 -3.77 -10.69 -12.32
C THR A 23 -3.91 -10.95 -10.82
N SER A 24 -3.61 -12.17 -10.37
CA SER A 24 -3.65 -12.53 -8.95
C SER A 24 -2.46 -11.99 -8.14
N GLY A 25 -1.50 -11.30 -8.79
CA GLY A 25 -0.39 -10.62 -8.12
C GLY A 25 0.72 -11.54 -7.62
N PHE A 26 0.87 -12.75 -8.17
CA PHE A 26 1.98 -13.65 -7.81
C PHE A 26 3.30 -13.20 -8.44
N ILE A 27 3.29 -12.40 -9.50
CA ILE A 27 4.52 -11.88 -10.12
C ILE A 27 5.08 -10.73 -9.28
N GLU A 28 6.18 -10.98 -8.57
CA GLU A 28 6.89 -9.93 -7.81
C GLU A 28 7.83 -9.14 -8.71
N HIS A 29 8.56 -9.82 -9.60
CA HIS A 29 9.52 -9.17 -10.46
C HIS A 29 9.74 -9.96 -11.75
N THR A 30 9.89 -9.25 -12.85
CA THR A 30 10.32 -9.76 -14.16
C THR A 30 11.47 -8.91 -14.65
N ALA A 31 12.54 -9.53 -15.14
CA ALA A 31 13.67 -8.84 -15.77
C ALA A 31 14.14 -9.64 -16.99
N ALA A 32 14.54 -8.93 -18.04
CA ALA A 32 15.16 -9.52 -19.22
C ALA A 32 16.36 -8.69 -19.66
N ALA A 33 17.57 -9.21 -19.45
CA ALA A 33 18.81 -8.53 -19.81
C ALA A 33 19.91 -9.54 -20.17
N ALA A 34 20.76 -9.18 -21.13
CA ALA A 34 21.96 -9.96 -21.50
C ALA A 34 21.70 -11.46 -21.79
N GLY A 35 20.58 -11.80 -22.44
CA GLY A 35 20.23 -13.19 -22.73
C GLY A 35 19.75 -13.98 -21.51
N LYS A 36 19.42 -13.32 -20.40
CA LYS A 36 18.85 -13.94 -19.21
C LYS A 36 17.44 -13.40 -18.96
N VAL A 37 16.51 -14.31 -18.68
CA VAL A 37 15.12 -14.02 -18.31
C VAL A 37 14.94 -14.45 -16.86
N THR A 38 14.65 -13.50 -15.96
CA THR A 38 14.41 -13.78 -14.55
C THR A 38 12.97 -13.45 -14.18
N VAL A 39 12.30 -14.38 -13.49
CA VAL A 39 10.95 -14.19 -12.96
C VAL A 39 10.93 -14.60 -11.49
N VAL A 40 10.41 -13.72 -10.64
CA VAL A 40 10.23 -13.97 -9.21
C VAL A 40 8.73 -14.13 -8.95
N LEU A 41 8.35 -15.32 -8.52
CA LEU A 41 6.99 -15.67 -8.10
C LEU A 41 6.91 -15.58 -6.57
N ARG A 42 5.94 -14.83 -6.06
CA ARG A 42 5.66 -14.71 -4.63
C ARG A 42 4.37 -15.43 -4.28
N PHE A 43 4.46 -16.37 -3.34
CA PHE A 43 3.31 -17.07 -2.79
C PHE A 43 3.06 -16.57 -1.36
N ALA A 44 1.84 -16.10 -1.10
CA ALA A 44 1.44 -15.60 0.21
C ALA A 44 1.42 -16.73 1.27
N LYS A 45 1.06 -17.94 0.85
CA LYS A 45 1.03 -19.13 1.70
C LYS A 45 2.41 -19.78 1.73
N THR A 46 2.95 -19.99 2.93
CA THR A 46 4.16 -20.80 3.12
C THR A 46 3.86 -22.24 2.70
N ARG A 47 4.72 -22.86 1.87
CA ARG A 47 4.53 -24.20 1.28
C ARG A 47 3.21 -24.35 0.51
N ASP A 48 2.95 -23.44 -0.42
CA ASP A 48 1.83 -23.62 -1.35
C ASP A 48 2.03 -24.91 -2.18
N PRO A 49 1.07 -25.86 -2.17
CA PRO A 49 1.22 -27.14 -2.86
C PRO A 49 1.35 -27.01 -4.38
N PHE A 50 0.95 -25.87 -4.95
CA PHE A 50 0.99 -25.62 -6.38
C PHE A 50 2.24 -24.85 -6.82
N ALA A 51 3.04 -24.29 -5.90
CA ALA A 51 4.17 -23.42 -6.22
C ALA A 51 5.20 -24.08 -7.15
N LEU A 52 5.58 -25.32 -6.88
CA LEU A 52 6.53 -26.07 -7.72
C LEU A 52 5.97 -26.37 -9.11
N LYS A 53 4.68 -26.70 -9.21
CA LYS A 53 4.00 -26.97 -10.49
C LYS A 53 3.93 -25.71 -11.34
N ILE A 54 3.52 -24.59 -10.74
CA ILE A 54 3.43 -23.28 -11.41
C ILE A 54 4.81 -22.81 -11.85
N LYS A 55 5.84 -22.96 -11.00
CA LYS A 55 7.22 -22.66 -11.38
C LYS A 55 7.63 -23.43 -12.63
N LYS A 56 7.40 -24.74 -12.66
CA LYS A 56 7.76 -25.59 -13.80
C LYS A 56 7.04 -25.17 -15.09
N GLN A 57 5.74 -24.87 -15.00
CA GLN A 57 4.96 -24.36 -16.14
C GLN A 57 5.50 -23.02 -16.65
N ALA A 58 5.89 -22.12 -15.75
CA ALA A 58 6.50 -20.85 -16.12
C ALA A 58 7.88 -21.04 -16.78
N GLU A 59 8.72 -21.95 -16.27
CA GLU A 59 10.01 -22.28 -16.87
C GLU A 59 9.85 -22.83 -18.29
N GLU A 60 8.96 -23.81 -18.49
CA GLU A 60 8.68 -24.42 -19.80
C GLU A 60 8.19 -23.37 -20.82
N LEU A 61 7.19 -22.58 -20.43
CA LEU A 61 6.59 -21.56 -21.29
C LEU A 61 7.61 -20.47 -21.70
N LEU A 62 8.47 -20.05 -20.76
CA LEU A 62 9.48 -19.03 -21.03
C LEU A 62 10.65 -19.57 -21.86
N GLN A 63 11.06 -20.82 -21.65
CA GLN A 63 12.09 -21.46 -22.46
C GLN A 63 11.65 -21.63 -23.92
N GLU A 64 10.39 -22.01 -24.15
CA GLU A 64 9.83 -22.12 -25.50
C GLU A 64 9.74 -20.75 -26.20
N ALA A 65 9.31 -19.72 -25.47
CA ALA A 65 9.14 -18.39 -26.04
C ALA A 65 10.45 -17.61 -26.27
N PHE A 66 11.51 -17.97 -25.54
CA PHE A 66 12.82 -17.31 -25.58
C PHE A 66 13.97 -18.32 -25.78
N PRO A 67 14.02 -19.04 -26.92
CA PRO A 67 15.07 -19.99 -27.21
C PRO A 67 16.44 -19.29 -27.21
N GLY A 68 17.41 -19.88 -26.51
CA GLY A 68 18.77 -19.32 -26.37
C GLY A 68 18.95 -18.34 -25.20
N SER A 69 17.91 -18.07 -24.41
CA SER A 69 18.03 -17.32 -23.16
C SER A 69 18.16 -18.24 -21.94
N GLU A 70 18.96 -17.85 -20.95
CA GLU A 70 18.98 -18.51 -19.63
C GLU A 70 17.73 -18.09 -18.85
N VAL A 71 16.82 -19.04 -18.58
CA VAL A 71 15.59 -18.79 -17.83
C VAL A 71 15.79 -19.16 -16.37
N LEU A 72 15.56 -18.21 -15.47
CA LEU A 72 15.59 -18.40 -14.02
C LEU A 72 14.25 -18.02 -13.40
N VAL A 73 13.55 -18.99 -12.81
CA VAL A 73 12.32 -18.75 -12.06
C VAL A 73 12.54 -19.04 -10.57
N VAL A 74 12.31 -18.03 -9.74
CA VAL A 74 12.54 -18.08 -8.29
C VAL A 74 11.19 -18.03 -7.57
N ILE A 75 10.98 -18.94 -6.62
CA ILE A 75 9.83 -18.90 -5.71
C ILE A 75 10.27 -18.21 -4.42
N LYS A 76 9.52 -17.19 -4.00
CA LYS A 76 9.59 -16.61 -2.65
C LYS A 76 8.31 -16.94 -1.90
N GLU A 77 8.45 -17.64 -0.78
CA GLU A 77 7.34 -18.00 0.09
C GLU A 77 7.31 -17.10 1.34
N GLY A 78 6.13 -16.96 1.95
CA GLY A 78 6.02 -16.52 3.34
C GLY A 78 6.22 -15.02 3.57
N GLY A 79 5.96 -14.18 2.58
CA GLY A 79 5.83 -12.73 2.80
C GLY A 79 4.42 -12.26 2.50
N ALA A 80 3.92 -11.34 3.31
CA ALA A 80 2.70 -10.59 3.00
C ALA A 80 2.73 -10.15 1.53
N ALA A 81 1.60 -10.27 0.83
CA ALA A 81 1.46 -9.81 -0.55
C ALA A 81 2.09 -8.41 -0.68
N PRO A 82 2.77 -8.09 -1.80
CA PRO A 82 3.24 -6.73 -2.03
C PRO A 82 2.06 -5.81 -1.76
N ARG A 83 2.20 -4.91 -0.78
CA ARG A 83 1.16 -3.94 -0.48
C ARG A 83 0.82 -3.30 -1.83
N PRO A 84 -0.45 -3.35 -2.29
CA PRO A 84 -0.79 -2.82 -3.60
C PRO A 84 -0.19 -1.42 -3.69
N GLU A 85 0.59 -1.19 -4.75
CA GLU A 85 1.21 0.13 -4.96
C GLU A 85 0.11 1.16 -4.74
N PRO A 86 0.32 2.15 -3.84
CA PRO A 86 -0.69 3.15 -3.59
C PRO A 86 -1.03 3.74 -4.95
N LYS A 87 -2.26 3.50 -5.43
CA LYS A 87 -2.72 4.02 -6.71
C LYS A 87 -2.35 5.50 -6.70
N LEU A 88 -1.56 5.97 -7.67
CA LEU A 88 -1.04 7.34 -7.80
C LEU A 88 -2.11 8.45 -7.72
N LYS A 89 -3.39 8.08 -7.63
CA LYS A 89 -4.53 8.93 -7.31
C LYS A 89 -5.19 8.47 -6.01
N THR A 90 -4.47 8.48 -4.89
CA THR A 90 -5.15 8.49 -3.61
C THR A 90 -5.67 9.90 -3.39
N THR A 91 -6.93 10.04 -2.99
CA THR A 91 -7.59 11.30 -2.59
C THR A 91 -6.90 12.01 -1.42
N THR A 92 -5.77 11.50 -0.95
CA THR A 92 -5.03 11.96 0.22
C THR A 92 -3.94 12.98 -0.10
N GLY A 93 -3.84 13.48 -1.34
CA GLY A 93 -3.10 14.70 -1.67
C GLY A 93 -1.64 14.75 -1.19
N GLY A 94 -0.90 13.63 -1.25
CA GLY A 94 0.50 13.58 -0.79
C GLY A 94 0.72 13.21 0.68
N ILE A 95 -0.30 12.73 1.39
CA ILE A 95 -0.15 12.12 2.72
C ILE A 95 0.53 10.74 2.57
N ALA A 96 1.72 10.59 3.18
CA ALA A 96 2.50 9.35 3.13
C ALA A 96 1.87 8.20 3.93
N HIS A 97 1.24 8.50 5.06
CA HIS A 97 0.66 7.50 5.97
C HIS A 97 -0.65 8.01 6.59
N VAL A 98 -1.65 7.14 6.64
CA VAL A 98 -2.93 7.37 7.32
C VAL A 98 -3.09 6.34 8.43
N ILE A 99 -3.33 6.82 9.65
CA ILE A 99 -3.54 5.98 10.84
C ILE A 99 -4.97 6.19 11.30
N ALA A 100 -5.80 5.16 11.19
CA ALA A 100 -7.17 5.19 11.70
C ALA A 100 -7.18 4.82 13.19
N VAL A 101 -7.66 5.73 14.04
CA VAL A 101 -7.88 5.48 15.47
C VAL A 101 -9.38 5.43 15.72
N ALA A 102 -9.90 4.25 16.08
CA ALA A 102 -11.33 4.03 16.25
C ALA A 102 -11.62 3.30 17.56
N SER A 103 -12.82 3.50 18.10
CA SER A 103 -13.35 2.73 19.23
C SER A 103 -14.82 2.39 19.02
N GLY A 104 -15.22 1.16 19.39
CA GLY A 104 -16.62 0.73 19.31
C GLY A 104 -17.52 1.29 20.43
N LYS A 105 -16.95 2.09 21.36
CA LYS A 105 -17.64 2.66 22.53
C LYS A 105 -17.09 4.06 22.82
N GLY A 106 -17.93 4.92 23.42
CA GLY A 106 -17.52 6.24 23.94
C GLY A 106 -16.67 6.12 25.21
N GLY A 107 -15.79 7.10 25.46
CA GLY A 107 -15.03 7.20 26.72
C GLY A 107 -13.80 6.29 26.86
N VAL A 108 -13.43 5.50 25.85
CA VAL A 108 -12.26 4.58 25.93
C VAL A 108 -10.90 5.24 25.66
N GLY A 109 -10.86 6.57 25.49
CA GLY A 109 -9.62 7.32 25.28
C GLY A 109 -9.13 7.45 23.83
N LYS A 110 -9.98 7.20 22.82
CA LYS A 110 -9.66 7.38 21.38
C LYS A 110 -8.94 8.71 21.10
N SER A 111 -9.52 9.81 21.59
CA SER A 111 -9.03 11.18 21.41
C SER A 111 -7.70 11.40 22.13
N THR A 112 -7.58 10.89 23.36
CA THR A 112 -6.34 10.96 24.15
C THR A 112 -5.18 10.24 23.45
N VAL A 113 -5.43 9.04 22.92
CA VAL A 113 -4.42 8.28 22.16
C VAL A 113 -4.07 9.02 20.88
N THR A 114 -5.06 9.56 20.16
CA THR A 114 -4.86 10.32 18.92
C THR A 114 -4.00 11.55 19.14
N ALA A 115 -4.29 12.35 20.17
CA ALA A 115 -3.53 13.55 20.49
C ALA A 115 -2.07 13.25 20.88
N ASN A 116 -1.84 12.27 21.76
CA ASN A 116 -0.48 11.90 22.18
C ASN A 116 0.33 11.28 21.04
N LEU A 117 -0.28 10.44 20.21
CA LEU A 117 0.38 9.87 19.04
C LEU A 117 0.79 10.96 18.05
N ALA A 118 -0.09 11.94 17.80
CA ALA A 118 0.22 13.05 16.90
C ALA A 118 1.38 13.91 17.42
N ILE A 119 1.41 14.22 18.72
CA ILE A 119 2.52 14.96 19.34
C ILE A 119 3.82 14.15 19.26
N ALA A 120 3.79 12.86 19.56
CA ALA A 120 4.98 12.00 19.48
C ALA A 120 5.56 11.96 18.05
N LEU A 121 4.72 11.73 17.04
CA LEU A 121 5.13 11.76 15.64
C LEU A 121 5.66 13.14 15.23
N ARG A 122 5.04 14.22 15.71
CA ARG A 122 5.53 15.57 15.44
C ARG A 122 6.92 15.80 16.04
N ASN A 123 7.14 15.35 17.27
CA ASN A 123 8.45 15.45 17.95
C ASN A 123 9.53 14.60 17.28
N MET A 124 9.15 13.55 16.55
CA MET A 124 10.07 12.77 15.71
C MET A 124 10.35 13.43 14.35
N GLY A 125 9.83 14.63 14.09
CA GLY A 125 10.09 15.40 12.87
C GLY A 125 9.08 15.21 11.73
N TYR A 126 8.01 14.42 11.94
CA TYR A 126 7.00 14.22 10.89
C TYR A 126 6.08 15.43 10.73
N ARG A 127 5.52 15.59 9.52
CA ARG A 127 4.36 16.45 9.27
C ARG A 127 3.11 15.66 9.64
N VAL A 128 2.35 16.15 10.59
CA VAL A 128 1.20 15.44 11.15
C VAL A 128 -0.02 16.34 11.07
N GLY A 129 -1.14 15.79 10.61
CA GLY A 129 -2.47 16.40 10.70
C GLY A 129 -3.40 15.46 11.45
N ILE A 130 -4.39 16.03 12.14
CA ILE A 130 -5.46 15.27 12.79
C ILE A 130 -6.77 15.68 12.12
N LEU A 131 -7.56 14.67 11.72
CA LEU A 131 -8.93 14.84 11.29
C LEU A 131 -9.82 14.13 12.29
N ASP A 132 -10.65 14.89 13.01
CA ASP A 132 -11.64 14.33 13.93
C ASP A 132 -12.95 14.11 13.16
N ALA A 133 -13.39 12.86 13.07
CA ALA A 133 -14.67 12.49 12.45
C ALA A 133 -15.79 12.29 13.48
N ASP A 134 -15.52 12.59 14.76
CA ASP A 134 -16.49 12.49 15.84
C ASP A 134 -17.40 13.74 15.87
N ILE A 135 -18.57 13.65 15.21
CA ILE A 135 -19.54 14.75 15.08
C ILE A 135 -20.13 15.17 16.43
N TYR A 136 -20.16 14.27 17.42
CA TYR A 136 -20.94 14.44 18.65
C TYR A 136 -20.09 14.82 19.88
N GLY A 137 -18.76 14.94 19.74
CA GLY A 137 -17.88 15.17 20.88
C GLY A 137 -16.75 16.16 20.58
N PRO A 138 -16.69 17.34 21.25
CA PRO A 138 -15.61 18.31 21.07
C PRO A 138 -14.34 17.85 21.78
N SER A 139 -13.76 16.73 21.36
CA SER A 139 -12.64 16.10 22.05
C SER A 139 -11.30 16.62 21.58
N GLN A 140 -11.08 16.67 20.25
CA GLN A 140 -9.82 17.17 19.70
C GLN A 140 -9.68 18.70 19.85
N PRO A 141 -10.68 19.55 19.50
CA PRO A 141 -10.53 20.99 19.68
C PRO A 141 -10.24 21.38 21.13
N LYS A 142 -10.88 20.71 22.09
CA LYS A 142 -10.62 20.91 23.52
C LYS A 142 -9.23 20.49 23.96
N MET A 143 -8.76 19.32 23.53
CA MET A 143 -7.42 18.83 23.88
C MET A 143 -6.30 19.73 23.34
N PHE A 144 -6.53 20.43 22.23
CA PHE A 144 -5.58 21.36 21.64
C PHE A 144 -5.85 22.83 21.97
N GLY A 145 -6.86 23.14 22.79
CA GLY A 145 -7.20 24.52 23.20
C GLY A 145 -7.72 25.41 22.06
N VAL A 146 -8.38 24.81 21.05
CA VAL A 146 -8.90 25.48 19.84
C VAL A 146 -10.42 25.35 19.71
N GLU A 147 -11.15 25.27 20.82
CA GLU A 147 -12.62 25.08 20.86
C GLU A 147 -13.41 26.19 20.14
N GLY A 148 -12.85 27.40 20.04
CA GLY A 148 -13.45 28.52 19.32
C GLY A 148 -13.14 28.58 17.82
N TYR A 149 -12.40 27.60 17.29
CA TYR A 149 -12.07 27.56 15.87
C TYR A 149 -13.29 27.19 15.03
N LEU A 150 -13.59 28.01 14.02
CA LEU A 150 -14.56 27.70 12.98
C LEU A 150 -13.79 27.47 11.67
N PRO A 151 -14.00 26.33 10.98
CA PRO A 151 -13.33 26.05 9.72
C PRO A 151 -13.59 27.13 8.68
N GLU A 152 -12.52 27.81 8.27
CA GLU A 152 -12.55 28.70 7.11
C GLU A 152 -12.00 27.96 5.89
N ALA A 153 -12.64 28.18 4.73
CA ALA A 153 -12.18 27.67 3.45
C ALA A 153 -11.45 28.77 2.68
N VAL A 154 -10.31 28.42 2.08
CA VAL A 154 -9.57 29.28 1.16
C VAL A 154 -9.45 28.60 -0.19
N GLN A 155 -9.55 29.39 -1.26
CA GLN A 155 -9.27 28.93 -2.62
C GLN A 155 -7.75 28.92 -2.85
N GLU A 156 -7.17 27.75 -3.00
CA GLU A 156 -5.77 27.55 -3.43
C GLU A 156 -5.75 26.64 -4.65
N ASP A 157 -5.07 27.06 -5.73
CA ASP A 157 -4.95 26.29 -6.97
C ASP A 157 -6.29 25.85 -7.61
N GLY A 158 -7.37 26.60 -7.36
CA GLY A 158 -8.72 26.30 -7.83
C GLY A 158 -9.47 25.26 -6.98
N GLU A 159 -8.92 24.86 -5.83
CA GLU A 159 -9.53 23.95 -4.87
C GLU A 159 -9.84 24.66 -3.54
N ASP A 160 -10.98 24.31 -2.93
CA ASP A 160 -11.31 24.76 -1.58
C ASP A 160 -10.49 23.97 -0.55
N ARG A 161 -9.69 24.67 0.24
CA ARG A 161 -8.89 24.09 1.33
C ARG A 161 -9.32 24.64 2.68
N ILE A 162 -9.48 23.73 3.64
CA ILE A 162 -9.75 24.11 5.03
C ILE A 162 -8.45 24.62 5.66
N ILE A 163 -8.49 25.82 6.23
CA ILE A 163 -7.39 26.32 7.05
C ILE A 163 -7.29 25.43 8.31
N PRO A 164 -6.11 24.96 8.74
CA PRO A 164 -6.00 24.21 9.99
C PRO A 164 -6.21 25.11 11.22
N ALA A 165 -6.94 24.61 12.22
CA ALA A 165 -7.22 25.31 13.49
C ALA A 165 -5.97 25.81 14.23
N ALA A 166 -4.87 25.06 14.13
CA ALA A 166 -3.58 25.43 14.69
C ALA A 166 -2.45 24.92 13.80
N ARG A 167 -1.37 25.70 13.69
CA ARG A 167 -0.15 25.33 12.97
C ARG A 167 1.02 25.24 13.94
N TRP A 168 1.41 24.03 14.30
CA TRP A 168 2.58 23.82 15.17
C TRP A 168 3.88 23.97 14.38
N ARG A 169 4.56 25.10 14.57
CA ARG A 169 5.92 25.30 14.06
C ARG A 169 6.90 24.85 15.14
N SER A 170 7.78 23.92 14.81
CA SER A 170 8.97 23.65 15.62
C SER A 170 9.87 24.87 15.53
N ASN A 171 10.27 25.43 16.68
CA ASN A 171 11.41 26.34 16.75
C ASN A 171 12.68 25.63 16.29
#